data_AF-A0A931T887-F1
#
_entry.id   AF-A0A931T887-F1
#
_cell.length_a   1.000
_cell.length_b   1.000
_cell.length_c   1.000
_cell.angle_alpha   90.00
_cell.angle_beta   90.00
_cell.angle_gamma   90.00
#
_symmetry.space_group_name_H-M   'P 1'
#
loop_
_entity.id
_entity.type
_entity.pdbx_description
1 polymer ?
#
loop_
_entity_poly.entity_id
_entity_poly.type
_entity_poly.pdbx_seq_one_letter_code
_entity_poly.pdbx_strand_id
1 'polypeptide(L)'
;MSKAHAGGADGVAEPVESPGKLAAVLAIAAAWVLSLGIDLFLHGGLLARLYVEPSAFLLPAEDAFRRIPLGYLAFLILTIGLFWLLRRLQLRGFGEGFRLGAVAGALVWGALVLGLYSVSTASVAMLTGWWIGQSVELAFAGGVLGAVANRAPLKRVWAMVGVAVVVLAAATIALQSLGLAPAMKVVP
;
A
#
# COMPACT_ATOMS: atom_id res chain seq x y z
N MET A 1 26.39 -0.37 -58.12
CA MET A 1 26.96 -1.30 -57.13
C MET A 1 26.19 -1.13 -55.82
N SER A 2 25.55 -2.21 -55.39
CA SER A 2 24.72 -2.34 -54.21
C SER A 2 25.56 -2.33 -52.93
N LYS A 3 25.09 -1.68 -51.87
CA LYS A 3 25.39 -2.07 -50.49
C LYS A 3 24.10 -2.08 -49.69
N ALA A 4 23.57 -3.29 -49.54
CA ALA A 4 22.67 -3.65 -48.47
C ALA A 4 23.39 -3.53 -47.12
N HIS A 5 22.73 -2.91 -46.13
CA HIS A 5 22.95 -3.25 -44.73
C HIS A 5 21.62 -3.69 -44.13
N ALA A 6 21.41 -5.01 -44.22
CA ALA A 6 20.59 -5.72 -43.27
C ALA A 6 21.30 -5.67 -41.90
N GLY A 7 20.55 -5.23 -40.89
CA GLY A 7 20.95 -5.20 -39.49
C GLY A 7 19.72 -5.41 -38.64
N GLY A 8 19.03 -6.53 -38.87
CA GLY A 8 18.07 -7.06 -37.93
C GLY A 8 18.79 -7.47 -36.65
N ALA A 9 18.38 -6.88 -35.55
CA ALA A 9 18.45 -7.51 -34.25
C ALA A 9 17.08 -7.30 -33.63
N ASP A 10 16.22 -8.30 -33.84
CA ASP A 10 15.02 -8.52 -33.06
C ASP A 10 15.43 -8.49 -31.58
N GLY A 11 15.24 -7.34 -30.95
CA GLY A 11 15.37 -7.15 -29.51
C GLY A 11 14.21 -7.85 -28.81
N VAL A 12 14.12 -9.18 -28.96
CA VAL A 12 13.26 -10.01 -28.12
C VAL A 12 13.85 -9.88 -26.73
N ALA A 13 13.28 -8.97 -25.93
CA ALA A 13 13.62 -8.84 -24.53
C ALA A 13 13.61 -10.24 -23.90
N GLU A 14 14.78 -10.68 -23.42
CA GLU A 14 14.88 -12.02 -22.86
C GLU A 14 13.80 -12.22 -21.79
N PRO A 15 13.11 -13.37 -21.80
CA PRO A 15 12.03 -13.63 -20.88
C PRO A 15 12.54 -13.47 -19.46
N VAL A 16 11.96 -12.50 -18.74
CA VAL A 16 12.28 -12.24 -17.34
C VAL A 16 12.02 -13.51 -16.54
N GLU A 17 13.09 -14.13 -16.08
CA GLU A 17 13.05 -15.34 -15.27
C GLU A 17 12.09 -15.11 -14.09
N SER A 18 11.06 -15.94 -13.98
CA SER A 18 10.05 -15.75 -12.95
C SER A 18 10.67 -16.07 -11.59
N PRO A 19 10.52 -15.21 -10.56
CA PRO A 19 10.97 -15.55 -9.23
C PRO A 19 10.32 -16.86 -8.79
N GLY A 20 11.08 -17.70 -8.09
CA GLY A 20 10.53 -18.92 -7.50
C GLY A 20 9.29 -18.60 -6.65
N LYS A 21 8.32 -19.52 -6.62
CA LYS A 21 7.01 -19.30 -5.96
C LYS A 21 7.15 -18.75 -4.53
N LEU A 22 8.10 -19.28 -3.75
CA LEU A 22 8.38 -18.82 -2.40
C LEU A 22 8.86 -17.36 -2.35
N ALA A 23 9.75 -16.96 -3.26
CA ALA A 23 10.25 -15.58 -3.32
C ALA A 23 9.13 -14.58 -3.66
N ALA A 24 8.21 -14.95 -4.55
CA ALA A 24 7.03 -14.14 -4.86
C ALA A 24 6.13 -13.95 -3.63
N VAL A 25 5.82 -15.05 -2.92
CA VAL A 25 5.01 -15.01 -1.69
C VAL A 25 5.67 -14.12 -0.64
N LEU A 26 6.97 -14.26 -0.42
CA LEU A 26 7.70 -13.45 0.56
C LEU A 26 7.77 -11.96 0.17
N ALA A 27 7.83 -11.64 -1.12
CA ALA A 27 7.80 -10.26 -1.60
C ALA A 27 6.43 -9.61 -1.34
N ILE A 28 5.36 -10.33 -1.68
CA ILE A 28 3.96 -9.90 -1.43
C ILE A 28 3.74 -9.70 0.06
N ALA A 29 4.15 -10.67 0.88
CA ALA A 29 4.03 -10.58 2.33
C ALA A 29 4.81 -9.40 2.92
N ALA A 30 6.04 -9.13 2.43
CA ALA A 30 6.82 -7.98 2.91
C ALA A 30 6.14 -6.64 2.56
N ALA A 31 5.62 -6.50 1.34
CA ALA A 31 4.91 -5.30 0.91
C ALA A 31 3.59 -5.10 1.69
N TRP A 32 2.85 -6.18 1.92
CA TRP A 32 1.63 -6.17 2.72
C TRP A 32 1.90 -5.82 4.19
N VAL A 33 2.92 -6.42 4.82
CA VAL A 33 3.29 -6.08 6.20
C VAL A 33 3.70 -4.61 6.32
N LEU A 34 4.43 -4.06 5.34
CA LEU A 34 4.74 -2.64 5.32
C LEU A 34 3.47 -1.78 5.24
N SER A 35 2.51 -2.15 4.38
CA SER A 35 1.26 -1.40 4.25
C SER A 35 0.47 -1.39 5.57
N LEU A 36 0.46 -2.50 6.32
CA LEU A 36 -0.17 -2.55 7.65
C LEU A 36 0.52 -1.61 8.66
N GLY A 37 1.84 -1.51 8.63
CA GLY A 37 2.57 -0.57 9.49
C GLY A 37 2.28 0.89 9.13
N ILE A 38 2.12 1.18 7.84
CA ILE A 38 1.74 2.51 7.36
C ILE A 38 0.29 2.81 7.75
N ASP A 39 -0.65 1.89 7.51
CA ASP A 39 -2.06 2.01 7.91
C ASP A 39 -2.20 2.32 9.40
N LEU A 40 -1.49 1.56 10.26
CA LEU A 40 -1.46 1.80 11.69
C LEU A 40 -1.02 3.24 12.03
N PHE A 41 0.05 3.72 11.39
CA PHE A 41 0.56 5.07 11.64
C PHE A 41 -0.32 6.18 11.10
N LEU A 42 -0.87 5.98 9.90
CA LEU A 42 -1.77 6.95 9.29
C LEU A 42 -3.09 6.98 10.04
N HIS A 43 -3.80 5.86 10.13
CA HIS A 43 -5.16 5.82 10.65
C HIS A 43 -5.23 5.74 12.18
N GLY A 44 -4.29 5.05 12.83
CA GLY A 44 -4.16 5.02 14.29
C GLY A 44 -3.41 6.21 14.89
N GLY A 45 -2.69 6.99 14.07
CA GLY A 45 -1.90 8.14 14.47
C GLY A 45 -2.35 9.45 13.80
N LEU A 46 -1.77 9.78 12.64
CA LEU A 46 -1.92 11.09 12.01
C LEU A 46 -3.37 11.49 11.71
N LEU A 47 -4.19 10.53 11.30
CA LEU A 47 -5.59 10.69 10.89
C LEU A 47 -6.56 10.22 11.97
N ALA A 48 -6.09 9.83 13.16
CA ALA A 48 -6.93 9.27 14.22
C ALA A 48 -8.11 10.19 14.62
N ARG A 49 -7.92 11.51 14.51
CA ARG A 49 -8.98 12.50 14.79
C ARG A 49 -10.18 12.42 13.83
N LEU A 50 -10.00 11.88 12.63
CA LEU A 50 -11.10 11.68 11.68
C LEU A 50 -12.10 10.61 12.14
N TYR A 51 -11.76 9.81 13.15
CA TYR A 51 -12.55 8.68 13.63
C TYR A 51 -13.26 8.92 14.96
N VAL A 52 -12.99 10.05 15.64
CA VAL A 52 -13.56 10.31 16.97
C VAL A 52 -14.84 11.13 16.94
N GLU A 53 -15.12 11.79 15.82
CA GLU A 53 -16.38 12.49 15.65
C GLU A 53 -17.51 11.48 15.41
N PRO A 54 -18.64 11.57 16.14
CA PRO A 54 -19.80 10.74 15.87
C PRO A 54 -20.22 10.86 14.41
N SER A 55 -20.32 9.71 13.72
CA SER A 55 -20.62 9.66 12.30
C SER A 55 -21.65 8.58 12.03
N ALA A 56 -22.69 8.92 11.25
CA ALA A 56 -23.65 7.94 10.75
C ALA A 56 -23.06 7.05 9.64
N PHE A 57 -21.87 7.39 9.12
CA PHE A 57 -21.18 6.63 8.09
C PHE A 57 -20.29 5.52 8.67
N LEU A 58 -19.56 5.82 9.75
CA LEU A 58 -18.65 4.87 10.36
C LEU A 58 -19.39 3.90 11.27
N LEU A 59 -18.92 2.66 11.31
CA LEU A 59 -19.36 1.68 12.31
C LEU A 59 -18.94 2.13 13.71
N PRO A 60 -19.66 1.68 14.76
CA PRO A 60 -19.18 1.78 16.13
C PRO A 60 -17.77 1.19 16.26
N ALA A 61 -16.94 1.76 17.14
CA ALA A 61 -15.51 1.41 17.25
C ALA A 61 -15.27 -0.09 17.49
N GLU A 62 -16.09 -0.74 18.31
CA GLU A 62 -15.97 -2.17 18.59
C GLU A 62 -16.23 -3.03 17.34
N ASP A 63 -17.28 -2.73 16.59
CA ASP A 63 -17.62 -3.43 15.35
C ASP A 63 -16.60 -3.17 14.24
N ALA A 64 -16.11 -1.93 14.15
CA ALA A 64 -15.02 -1.58 13.25
C ALA A 64 -13.78 -2.40 13.57
N PHE A 65 -13.36 -2.46 14.85
CA PHE A 65 -12.19 -3.20 15.29
C PHE A 65 -12.28 -4.70 14.96
N ARG A 66 -13.44 -5.32 15.18
CA ARG A 66 -13.69 -6.73 14.81
C ARG A 66 -13.56 -7.00 13.32
N ARG A 67 -13.82 -6.00 12.47
CA ARG A 67 -13.79 -6.12 11.01
C ARG A 67 -12.48 -5.68 10.37
N ILE A 68 -11.53 -5.10 11.13
CA ILE A 68 -10.19 -4.75 10.66
C ILE A 68 -9.51 -5.90 9.89
N PRO A 69 -9.57 -7.18 10.32
CA PRO A 69 -8.95 -8.28 9.57
C PRO A 69 -9.45 -8.41 8.12
N LEU A 70 -10.71 -8.06 7.85
CA LEU A 70 -11.24 -8.04 6.47
C LEU A 70 -10.63 -6.91 5.64
N GLY A 71 -10.41 -5.74 6.25
CA GLY A 71 -9.66 -4.65 5.62
C GLY A 71 -8.24 -5.06 5.26
N TYR A 72 -7.55 -5.74 6.18
CA TYR A 72 -6.19 -6.24 5.93
C TYR A 72 -6.15 -7.31 4.83
N LEU A 73 -7.17 -8.15 4.71
CA LEU A 73 -7.31 -9.08 3.60
C LEU A 73 -7.52 -8.36 2.26
N ALA A 74 -8.28 -7.27 2.24
CA ALA A 74 -8.44 -6.44 1.04
C ALA A 74 -7.10 -5.83 0.60
N PHE A 75 -6.26 -5.35 1.53
CA PHE A 75 -4.91 -4.89 1.21
C PHE A 75 -4.01 -5.99 0.65
N LEU A 76 -4.12 -7.22 1.15
CA LEU A 76 -3.38 -8.35 0.60
C LEU A 76 -3.78 -8.60 -0.85
N ILE A 77 -5.08 -8.58 -1.17
CA ILE A 77 -5.59 -8.74 -2.55
C ILE A 77 -5.06 -7.62 -3.46
N LEU A 78 -5.10 -6.36 -3.01
CA LEU A 78 -4.55 -5.22 -3.76
C LEU A 78 -3.04 -5.36 -3.98
N THR A 79 -2.30 -5.82 -2.97
CA THR A 79 -0.85 -6.07 -3.06
C THR A 79 -0.53 -7.18 -4.07
N ILE A 80 -1.32 -8.26 -4.09
CA ILE A 80 -1.22 -9.32 -5.10
C ILE A 80 -1.49 -8.74 -6.51
N GLY A 81 -2.52 -7.90 -6.65
CA GLY A 81 -2.84 -7.20 -7.90
C GLY A 81 -1.69 -6.31 -8.38
N LEU A 82 -1.09 -5.52 -7.48
CA LEU A 82 0.08 -4.69 -7.77
C LEU A 82 1.27 -5.53 -8.21
N PHE A 83 1.56 -6.63 -7.52
CA PHE A 83 2.64 -7.54 -7.91
C PHE A 83 2.40 -8.13 -9.30
N TRP A 84 1.17 -8.52 -9.60
CA TRP A 84 0.78 -9.01 -10.92
C TRP A 84 0.97 -7.94 -12.00
N LEU A 85 0.53 -6.70 -11.76
CA LEU A 85 0.71 -5.57 -12.68
C LEU A 85 2.18 -5.25 -12.93
N LEU A 86 3.01 -5.17 -11.89
CA LEU A 86 4.45 -4.94 -12.04
C LEU A 86 5.10 -5.97 -12.95
N ARG A 87 4.75 -7.24 -12.77
CA ARG A 87 5.26 -8.32 -13.63
C ARG A 87 4.77 -8.22 -15.06
N ARG A 88 3.50 -7.87 -15.27
CA ARG A 88 2.92 -7.71 -16.60
C ARG A 88 3.51 -6.54 -17.37
N LEU A 89 3.81 -5.44 -16.67
CA LEU A 89 4.43 -4.25 -17.23
C LEU A 89 5.96 -4.30 -17.24
N GLN A 90 6.55 -5.38 -16.72
CA GLN A 90 8.00 -5.58 -16.59
C GLN A 90 8.72 -4.44 -15.84
N LEU A 91 8.02 -3.77 -14.93
CA LEU A 91 8.54 -2.67 -14.15
C LEU A 91 9.45 -3.20 -13.03
N ARG A 92 10.57 -2.51 -12.81
CA ARG A 92 11.58 -2.86 -11.82
C ARG A 92 12.09 -1.62 -11.12
N GLY A 93 12.46 -1.78 -9.85
CA GLY A 93 13.05 -0.75 -9.01
C GLY A 93 12.01 -0.14 -8.08
N PHE A 94 12.49 0.41 -6.96
CA PHE A 94 11.63 1.05 -5.98
C PHE A 94 10.84 2.22 -6.60
N GLY A 95 11.49 3.06 -7.41
CA GLY A 95 10.85 4.22 -8.03
C GLY A 95 9.68 3.87 -8.95
N GLU A 96 9.89 2.97 -9.91
CA GLU A 96 8.83 2.50 -10.82
C GLU A 96 7.71 1.79 -10.06
N GLY A 97 8.08 0.96 -9.08
CA GLY A 97 7.13 0.31 -8.18
C GLY A 97 6.27 1.30 -7.41
N PHE A 98 6.92 2.31 -6.83
CA PHE A 98 6.28 3.35 -6.04
C PHE A 98 5.33 4.19 -6.89
N ARG A 99 5.77 4.58 -8.09
CA ARG A 99 4.95 5.35 -9.03
C ARG A 99 3.72 4.56 -9.47
N LEU A 100 3.87 3.28 -9.83
CA LEU A 100 2.73 2.44 -10.18
C LEU A 100 1.76 2.32 -9.00
N GLY A 101 2.28 2.05 -7.80
CA GLY A 101 1.47 1.95 -6.58
C GLY A 101 0.71 3.25 -6.28
N ALA A 102 1.37 4.40 -6.40
CA ALA A 102 0.77 5.71 -6.18
C ALA A 102 -0.35 6.01 -7.20
N VAL A 103 -0.12 5.72 -8.49
CA VAL A 103 -1.14 5.91 -9.53
C VAL A 103 -2.32 4.97 -9.31
N ALA A 104 -2.05 3.68 -9.04
CA ALA A 104 -3.10 2.69 -8.78
C ALA A 104 -3.94 3.09 -7.55
N GLY A 105 -3.27 3.48 -6.45
CA GLY A 105 -3.95 3.96 -5.24
C GLY A 105 -4.79 5.20 -5.51
N ALA A 106 -4.20 6.22 -6.16
CA ALA A 106 -4.92 7.45 -6.46
C ALA A 106 -6.19 7.20 -7.30
N LEU A 107 -6.13 6.30 -8.28
CA LEU A 107 -7.26 5.96 -9.13
C LEU A 107 -8.31 5.11 -8.42
N VAL A 108 -7.90 4.02 -7.77
CA VAL A 108 -8.82 3.08 -7.09
C VAL A 108 -9.53 3.79 -5.94
N TRP A 109 -8.77 4.45 -5.06
CA TRP A 109 -9.32 5.11 -3.90
C TRP A 109 -10.01 6.42 -4.27
N GLY A 110 -9.55 7.12 -5.31
CA GLY A 110 -10.22 8.30 -5.83
C GLY A 110 -11.61 7.97 -6.38
N ALA A 111 -11.71 6.92 -7.18
CA ALA A 111 -13.00 6.44 -7.68
C ALA A 111 -13.93 6.00 -6.53
N LEU A 112 -13.40 5.27 -5.54
CA LEU A 112 -14.18 4.86 -4.36
C LEU A 112 -14.69 6.08 -3.59
N VAL A 113 -13.82 7.06 -3.31
CA VAL A 113 -14.19 8.26 -2.55
C VAL A 113 -15.22 9.10 -3.29
N LEU A 114 -15.10 9.27 -4.60
CA LEU A 114 -16.11 9.96 -5.41
C LEU A 114 -17.47 9.22 -5.36
N GLY A 115 -17.42 7.89 -5.42
CA GLY A 115 -18.62 7.06 -5.24
C GLY A 115 -19.24 7.21 -3.85
N LEU A 116 -18.43 7.20 -2.79
CA LEU A 116 -18.93 7.38 -1.42
C LEU A 116 -19.45 8.80 -1.18
N TYR A 117 -18.80 9.82 -1.74
CA TYR A 117 -19.25 11.20 -1.62
C TYR A 117 -20.64 11.41 -2.22
N SER A 118 -21.01 10.66 -3.26
CA SER A 118 -22.31 10.83 -3.92
C SER A 118 -23.47 10.13 -3.22
N VAL A 119 -23.21 9.13 -2.37
CA VAL A 119 -24.27 8.29 -1.77
C VAL A 119 -24.22 8.17 -0.25
N SER A 120 -23.22 8.74 0.42
CA SER A 120 -23.01 8.57 1.85
C SER A 120 -22.91 9.88 2.61
N THR A 121 -22.95 9.79 3.95
CA THR A 121 -22.82 10.93 4.87
C THR A 121 -21.37 11.20 5.30
N ALA A 122 -20.39 10.57 4.64
CA ALA A 122 -18.97 10.73 4.94
C ALA A 122 -18.50 12.19 4.75
N SER A 123 -17.76 12.73 5.72
CA SER A 123 -17.22 14.08 5.61
C SER A 123 -16.10 14.17 4.57
N VAL A 124 -15.96 15.34 3.93
CA VAL A 124 -14.91 15.58 2.93
C VAL A 124 -13.51 15.37 3.51
N ALA A 125 -13.30 15.76 4.77
CA ALA A 125 -12.03 15.56 5.47
C ALA A 125 -11.71 14.06 5.64
N MET A 126 -12.68 13.24 6.04
CA MET A 126 -12.50 11.80 6.19
C MET A 126 -12.22 11.13 4.84
N LEU A 127 -12.99 11.47 3.82
CA LEU A 127 -12.82 10.95 2.46
C LEU A 127 -11.46 11.32 1.87
N THR A 128 -11.02 12.56 2.04
CA THR A 128 -9.71 13.03 1.56
C THR A 128 -8.57 12.35 2.34
N GLY A 129 -8.72 12.21 3.65
CA GLY A 129 -7.77 11.48 4.49
C GLY A 129 -7.61 10.02 4.07
N TRP A 130 -8.73 9.34 3.81
CA TRP A 130 -8.71 7.97 3.26
C TRP A 130 -8.05 7.92 1.89
N TRP A 131 -8.46 8.79 0.95
CA TRP A 131 -7.86 8.79 -0.37
C TRP A 131 -6.34 8.94 -0.33
N ILE A 132 -5.83 9.90 0.45
CA ILE A 132 -4.40 10.15 0.58
C ILE A 132 -3.71 8.98 1.27
N GLY A 133 -4.22 8.54 2.43
CA GLY A 133 -3.54 7.52 3.23
C GLY A 133 -3.45 6.18 2.49
N GLN A 134 -4.56 5.76 1.91
CA GLN A 134 -4.66 4.54 1.14
C GLN A 134 -3.81 4.59 -0.15
N SER A 135 -3.66 5.77 -0.76
CA SER A 135 -2.74 5.95 -1.90
C SER A 135 -1.28 5.84 -1.49
N VAL A 136 -0.91 6.38 -0.33
CA VAL A 136 0.45 6.28 0.23
C VAL A 136 0.81 4.83 0.54
N GLU A 137 -0.11 4.06 1.13
CA GLU A 137 0.08 2.64 1.42
C GLU A 137 0.39 1.83 0.14
N LEU A 138 -0.42 2.01 -0.91
CA LEU A 138 -0.20 1.32 -2.19
C LEU A 138 1.09 1.77 -2.87
N ALA A 139 1.48 3.04 -2.76
CA ALA A 139 2.75 3.53 -3.27
C ALA A 139 3.94 2.80 -2.62
N PHE A 140 3.99 2.73 -1.29
CA PHE A 140 5.09 2.03 -0.61
C PHE A 140 5.07 0.52 -0.85
N ALA A 141 3.90 -0.11 -0.88
CA ALA A 141 3.76 -1.52 -1.24
C ALA A 141 4.32 -1.79 -2.64
N GLY A 142 3.94 -0.98 -3.63
CA GLY A 142 4.48 -1.04 -4.99
C GLY A 142 6.01 -0.86 -5.01
N GLY A 143 6.54 0.10 -4.25
CA GLY A 143 7.98 0.33 -4.14
C GLY A 143 8.75 -0.88 -3.61
N VAL A 144 8.24 -1.56 -2.57
CA VAL A 144 8.82 -2.79 -2.04
C VAL A 144 8.83 -3.90 -3.09
N LEU A 145 7.70 -4.12 -3.76
CA LEU A 145 7.57 -5.14 -4.81
C LEU A 145 8.52 -4.84 -5.99
N GLY A 146 8.60 -3.59 -6.41
CA GLY A 146 9.50 -3.13 -7.47
C GLY A 146 10.98 -3.31 -7.09
N ALA A 147 11.35 -3.05 -5.82
CA ALA A 147 12.71 -3.29 -5.33
C ALA A 147 13.08 -4.77 -5.41
N VAL A 148 12.20 -5.68 -4.99
CA VAL A 148 12.42 -7.13 -5.12
C VAL A 148 12.50 -7.55 -6.59
N ALA A 149 11.63 -7.01 -7.45
CA ALA A 149 11.69 -7.24 -8.90
C ALA A 149 13.02 -6.76 -9.52
N ASN A 150 13.67 -5.76 -8.91
CA ASN A 150 15.02 -5.32 -9.25
C ASN A 150 16.13 -6.10 -8.54
N ARG A 151 15.84 -7.34 -8.13
CA ARG A 151 16.79 -8.25 -7.47
C ARG A 151 17.32 -7.75 -6.13
N ALA A 152 16.60 -6.87 -5.43
CA ALA A 152 16.94 -6.56 -4.05
C ALA A 152 16.85 -7.83 -3.18
N PRO A 153 17.85 -8.11 -2.32
CA PRO A 153 17.85 -9.33 -1.53
C PRO A 153 16.71 -9.31 -0.51
N LEU A 154 15.85 -10.34 -0.53
CA LEU A 154 14.66 -10.43 0.32
C LEU A 154 14.98 -10.25 1.82
N LYS A 155 16.13 -10.75 2.30
CA LYS A 155 16.56 -10.56 3.69
C LYS A 155 16.70 -9.08 4.06
N ARG A 156 17.28 -8.27 3.16
CA ARG A 156 17.42 -6.82 3.36
C ARG A 156 16.06 -6.13 3.32
N VAL A 157 15.20 -6.53 2.40
CA VAL A 157 13.84 -5.99 2.29
C VAL A 157 13.05 -6.25 3.58
N TRP A 158 13.05 -7.48 4.08
CA TRP A 158 12.38 -7.81 5.35
C TRP A 158 12.98 -7.07 6.55
N ALA A 159 14.31 -6.93 6.63
CA ALA A 159 14.93 -6.14 7.68
C ALA A 159 14.49 -4.67 7.63
N MET A 160 14.47 -4.06 6.44
CA MET A 160 14.01 -2.68 6.25
C MET A 160 12.51 -2.52 6.59
N VAL A 161 11.66 -3.45 6.13
CA VAL A 161 10.23 -3.46 6.45
C VAL A 161 10.02 -3.60 7.95
N GLY A 162 10.73 -4.53 8.61
CA GLY A 162 10.64 -4.72 10.06
C GLY A 162 11.01 -3.47 10.84
N VAL A 163 12.15 -2.84 10.49
CA VAL A 163 12.56 -1.56 11.09
C VAL A 163 11.51 -0.47 10.84
N ALA A 164 11.01 -0.33 9.61
CA ALA A 164 10.00 0.66 9.28
C ALA A 164 8.71 0.47 10.09
N VAL A 165 8.20 -0.77 10.19
CA VAL A 165 7.00 -1.08 10.99
C VAL A 165 7.19 -0.74 12.46
N VAL A 166 8.34 -1.10 13.05
CA VAL A 166 8.66 -0.75 14.45
C VAL A 166 8.69 0.75 14.66
N VAL A 167 9.34 1.50 13.75
CA VAL A 167 9.40 2.97 13.83
C VAL A 167 8.01 3.58 13.70
N LEU A 168 7.19 3.11 12.75
CA LEU A 168 5.83 3.59 12.55
C LEU A 168 4.93 3.30 13.76
N ALA A 169 5.02 2.11 14.33
CA ALA A 169 4.30 1.75 15.55
C ALA A 169 4.75 2.63 16.74
N ALA A 170 6.06 2.80 16.94
CA ALA A 170 6.60 3.66 18.00
C ALA A 170 6.16 5.12 17.82
N ALA A 171 6.18 5.64 16.59
CA ALA A 171 5.70 6.99 16.28
C ALA A 171 4.19 7.13 16.57
N THR A 172 3.39 6.12 16.24
CA THR A 172 1.95 6.09 16.57
C THR A 172 1.73 6.18 18.07
N ILE A 173 2.42 5.33 18.85
CA ILE A 173 2.34 5.32 20.31
C ILE A 173 2.79 6.66 20.89
N ALA A 174 3.85 7.27 20.34
CA ALA A 174 4.32 8.58 20.78
C ALA A 174 3.27 9.67 20.53
N LEU A 175 2.66 9.71 19.33
CA LEU A 175 1.58 10.65 19.02
C LEU A 175 0.38 10.51 19.96
N GLN A 176 0.01 9.27 20.30
CA GLN A 176 -1.06 8.99 21.25
C GLN A 176 -0.71 9.41 22.68
N SER A 177 0.52 9.11 23.12
CA SER A 177 1.01 9.42 24.47
C SER A 177 1.15 10.93 24.70
N LEU A 178 1.47 11.69 23.65
CA LEU A 178 1.54 13.15 23.68
C LEU A 178 0.16 13.83 23.55
N GLY A 179 -0.93 13.08 23.40
CA GLY A 179 -2.28 13.62 23.19
C GLY A 179 -2.50 14.27 21.82
N LEU A 180 -1.57 14.07 20.88
CA LEU A 180 -1.67 14.59 19.52
C LEU A 180 -2.63 13.74 18.67
N ALA A 181 -2.68 12.43 18.93
CA ALA A 181 -3.63 11.48 18.32
C ALA A 181 -4.55 10.89 19.40
N PRO A 182 -5.88 10.94 19.25
CA PRO A 182 -6.77 10.28 20.20
C PRO A 182 -6.65 8.76 20.07
N ALA A 183 -6.52 8.07 21.21
CA ALA A 183 -6.59 6.61 21.23
C ALA A 183 -8.04 6.16 21.01
N MET A 184 -8.23 5.13 20.18
CA MET A 184 -9.55 4.53 19.97
C MET A 184 -10.01 3.89 21.28
N LYS A 185 -11.10 4.40 21.86
CA LYS A 185 -11.67 3.86 23.10
C LYS A 185 -12.70 2.82 22.75
N VAL A 186 -12.44 1.56 23.10
CA VAL A 186 -13.47 0.52 23.13
C VAL A 186 -14.20 0.72 24.46
N VAL A 187 -15.40 1.29 24.41
CA VAL A 187 -16.24 1.40 25.60
C VAL A 187 -16.90 0.02 25.79
N PRO A 188 -16.70 -0.65 26.93
CA PRO A 188 -17.33 -1.93 27.22
C PRO A 188 -18.84 -1.80 27.45
#